data_AF-A0A7R9UWD3-F1
#
_entry.id   AF-A0A7R9UWD3-F1
#
_cell.length_a   1.000
_cell.length_b   1.000
_cell.length_c   1.000
_cell.angle_alpha   90.00
_cell.angle_beta   90.00
_cell.angle_gamma   90.00
#
_symmetry.space_group_name_H-M   'P 1'
#
loop_
_entity.id
_entity.type
_entity.pdbx_description
1 polymer ?
#
loop_
_entity_poly.entity_id
_entity_poly.type
_entity_poly.pdbx_seq_one_letter_code
_entity_poly.pdbx_strand_id
1 'polypeptide(L)'
;PGAMENWGQAIRTQSHSGVQLSAWAPAATRQVARLQYALQIARDALNLYEKLLGVPFPLPKIDIVSIPDFGPGAMENWGLVTYRATSVLADESSAPGDRQSVACTVVHELGHQWTGNLVTMRWWDE
;
A
#
# COMPACT_ATOMS: atom_id res chain seq x y z
N PRO A 1 -26.19 4.14 -0.08
CA PRO A 1 -25.10 3.85 -1.06
C PRO A 1 -23.74 4.04 -0.39
N GLY A 2 -23.04 2.93 -0.11
CA GLY A 2 -21.77 2.95 0.60
C GLY A 2 -20.64 3.34 -0.34
N ALA A 3 -19.66 4.11 0.14
CA ALA A 3 -18.53 4.61 -0.65
C ALA A 3 -17.75 3.54 -1.45
N MET A 4 -17.89 2.26 -1.07
CA MET A 4 -17.20 1.11 -1.65
C MET A 4 -17.95 0.40 -2.79
N GLU A 5 -19.21 0.74 -3.10
CA GLU A 5 -19.98 0.08 -4.20
C GLU A 5 -19.29 0.22 -5.57
N ASN A 6 -18.51 1.29 -5.77
CA ASN A 6 -17.82 1.57 -7.03
C ASN A 6 -16.39 1.00 -7.11
N TRP A 7 -15.91 0.30 -6.08
CA TRP A 7 -14.49 -0.08 -5.93
C TRP A 7 -14.18 -1.55 -6.25
N GLY A 8 -15.15 -2.31 -6.76
CA GLY A 8 -14.95 -3.68 -7.22
C GLY A 8 -14.54 -4.65 -6.10
N GLN A 9 -14.23 -5.89 -6.47
CA GLN A 9 -13.75 -6.90 -5.51
C GLN A 9 -12.25 -6.72 -5.27
N ALA A 10 -11.86 -6.44 -4.02
CA ALA A 10 -10.45 -6.41 -3.63
C ALA A 10 -9.79 -7.79 -3.66
N ILE A 11 -8.51 -7.80 -4.00
CA ILE A 11 -7.59 -8.93 -3.76
C ILE A 11 -6.99 -8.80 -2.36
N ARG A 12 -6.70 -9.93 -1.70
CA ARG A 12 -6.30 -9.96 -0.29
C ARG A 12 -5.13 -10.91 -0.02
N THR A 13 -4.37 -10.60 1.01
CA THR A 13 -3.37 -11.48 1.62
C THR A 13 -3.26 -11.19 3.13
N GLN A 14 -2.39 -11.90 3.83
CA GLN A 14 -2.19 -11.74 5.25
C GLN A 14 -0.69 -11.74 5.58
N SER A 15 -0.28 -10.92 6.54
CA SER A 15 1.08 -10.95 7.10
C SER A 15 1.30 -12.18 7.99
N HIS A 16 2.55 -12.42 8.41
CA HIS A 16 2.86 -13.48 9.37
C HIS A 16 2.23 -13.22 10.75
N SER A 17 2.09 -11.95 11.14
CA SER A 17 1.46 -11.50 12.39
C SER A 17 -0.07 -11.53 12.34
N GLY A 18 -0.67 -11.86 11.19
CA GLY A 18 -2.13 -11.96 11.03
C GLY A 18 -2.81 -10.67 10.55
N VAL A 19 -2.07 -9.61 10.24
CA VAL A 19 -2.61 -8.37 9.67
C VAL A 19 -3.17 -8.64 8.27
N GLN A 20 -4.41 -8.23 8.03
CA GLN A 20 -5.06 -8.36 6.73
C GLN A 20 -4.58 -7.26 5.78
N LEU A 21 -4.12 -7.63 4.58
CA LEU A 21 -3.79 -6.68 3.52
C LEU A 21 -4.80 -6.82 2.38
N SER A 22 -5.40 -5.72 1.95
CA SER A 22 -6.27 -5.71 0.76
C SER A 22 -5.83 -4.66 -0.25
N ALA A 23 -5.98 -4.94 -1.54
CA ALA A 23 -5.72 -3.98 -2.60
C ALA A 23 -6.98 -3.64 -3.40
N TRP A 24 -7.21 -2.34 -3.61
CA TRP A 24 -8.42 -1.77 -4.19
C TRP A 24 -8.10 -0.91 -5.40
N ALA A 25 -8.92 -1.02 -6.44
CA ALA A 25 -8.92 -0.12 -7.60
C ALA A 25 -10.38 0.11 -8.03
N PRO A 26 -10.76 1.31 -8.54
CA PRO A 26 -12.12 1.55 -8.99
C PRO A 26 -12.55 0.51 -10.03
N ALA A 27 -13.76 -0.05 -9.88
CA ALA A 27 -14.24 -1.16 -10.72
C ALA A 27 -14.19 -0.82 -12.22
N ALA A 28 -14.48 0.43 -12.56
CA ALA A 28 -14.46 0.94 -13.92
C ALA A 28 -13.09 0.79 -14.61
N THR A 29 -11.99 0.78 -13.85
CA THR A 29 -10.64 0.64 -14.40
C THR A 29 -10.30 -0.79 -14.80
N ARG A 30 -10.92 -1.79 -14.15
CA ARG A 30 -10.58 -3.22 -14.31
C ARG A 30 -9.11 -3.54 -14.03
N GLN A 31 -8.43 -2.74 -13.20
CA GLN A 31 -6.98 -2.89 -12.94
C GLN A 31 -6.63 -3.60 -11.63
N VAL A 32 -7.61 -4.09 -10.84
CA VAL A 32 -7.36 -4.69 -9.52
C VAL A 32 -6.35 -5.85 -9.55
N ALA A 33 -6.33 -6.63 -10.64
CA ALA A 33 -5.35 -7.72 -10.82
C ALA A 33 -3.90 -7.21 -10.92
N ARG A 34 -3.69 -6.00 -11.45
CA ARG A 34 -2.37 -5.35 -11.55
C ARG A 34 -1.86 -4.80 -10.22
N LEU A 35 -2.63 -4.93 -9.14
CA LEU A 35 -2.17 -4.64 -7.77
C LEU A 35 -1.57 -5.87 -7.09
N GLN A 36 -1.62 -7.05 -7.71
CA GLN A 36 -1.15 -8.29 -7.09
C GLN A 36 0.34 -8.23 -6.72
N TYR A 37 1.16 -7.59 -7.57
CA TYR A 37 2.57 -7.38 -7.31
C TYR A 37 2.78 -6.44 -6.11
N ALA A 38 2.16 -5.26 -6.12
CA ALA A 38 2.25 -4.31 -5.01
C ALA A 38 1.76 -4.90 -3.67
N LEU A 39 0.68 -5.69 -3.70
CA LEU A 39 0.15 -6.36 -2.51
C LEU A 39 1.14 -7.37 -1.91
N GLN A 40 1.87 -8.11 -2.75
CA GLN A 40 2.91 -9.02 -2.29
C GLN A 40 4.08 -8.26 -1.67
N ILE A 41 4.56 -7.20 -2.34
CA ILE A 41 5.63 -6.34 -1.80
C ILE A 41 5.21 -5.73 -0.46
N ALA A 42 3.98 -5.24 -0.33
CA ALA A 42 3.50 -4.65 0.92
C ALA A 42 3.46 -5.67 2.07
N ARG A 43 3.01 -6.90 1.81
CA ARG A 43 3.03 -7.99 2.81
C ARG A 43 4.46 -8.26 3.27
N ASP A 44 5.38 -8.38 2.33
CA ASP A 44 6.78 -8.71 2.62
C ASP A 44 7.47 -7.53 3.35
N ALA A 45 7.17 -6.29 2.97
CA ALA A 45 7.63 -5.08 3.65
C ALA A 45 7.09 -4.99 5.08
N LEU A 46 5.80 -5.25 5.30
CA LEU A 46 5.20 -5.24 6.64
C LEU A 46 5.88 -6.28 7.55
N ASN A 47 6.04 -7.50 7.06
CA ASN A 47 6.75 -8.57 7.77
C ASN A 47 8.22 -8.18 8.07
N LEU A 48 8.89 -7.52 7.12
CA LEU A 48 10.25 -7.05 7.30
C LEU A 48 10.33 -5.97 8.38
N TYR A 49 9.48 -4.95 8.35
CA TYR A 49 9.51 -3.85 9.31
C TYR A 49 9.16 -4.29 10.73
N GLU A 50 8.15 -5.16 10.91
CA GLU A 50 7.84 -5.73 12.22
C GLU A 50 9.04 -6.47 12.81
N LYS A 51 9.73 -7.28 11.99
CA LYS A 51 10.94 -8.01 12.41
C LYS A 51 12.12 -7.08 12.67
N LEU A 52 12.35 -6.11 11.79
CA LEU A 52 13.51 -5.22 11.82
C LEU A 52 13.46 -4.27 13.02
N LEU A 53 12.28 -3.71 13.29
CA LEU A 53 12.08 -2.71 14.34
C LEU A 53 11.70 -3.35 15.68
N GLY A 54 11.28 -4.62 15.68
CA GLY A 54 10.84 -5.33 16.88
C GLY A 54 9.52 -4.79 17.45
N VAL A 55 8.77 -4.01 16.66
CA VAL A 55 7.50 -3.39 17.05
C VAL A 55 6.42 -3.88 16.07
N PRO A 56 5.38 -4.57 16.55
CA PRO A 56 4.31 -5.07 15.68
C PRO A 56 3.51 -3.91 15.07
N PHE A 57 2.96 -4.13 13.88
CA PHE A 57 2.02 -3.19 13.29
C PHE A 57 0.73 -3.19 14.12
N PRO A 58 0.24 -2.04 14.62
CA PRO A 58 -0.78 -2.03 15.66
C PRO A 58 -2.22 -2.20 15.16
N LEU A 59 -2.47 -2.08 13.85
CA LEU A 59 -3.81 -2.17 13.27
C LEU A 59 -4.09 -3.58 12.72
N PRO A 60 -5.34 -4.04 12.73
CA PRO A 60 -5.69 -5.39 12.24
C PRO A 60 -5.63 -5.51 10.72
N LYS A 61 -5.56 -4.38 10.00
CA LYS A 61 -5.54 -4.34 8.53
C LYS A 61 -4.75 -3.17 7.98
N ILE A 62 -4.31 -3.31 6.74
CA ILE A 62 -3.81 -2.22 5.90
C ILE A 62 -4.33 -2.37 4.47
N ASP A 63 -4.90 -1.29 3.94
CA ASP A 63 -5.43 -1.25 2.57
C ASP A 63 -4.47 -0.49 1.65
N ILE A 64 -4.32 -0.99 0.42
CA ILE A 64 -3.57 -0.37 -0.68
C ILE A 64 -4.60 0.09 -1.71
N VAL A 65 -4.70 1.38 -1.94
CA VAL A 65 -5.76 1.95 -2.79
C VAL A 65 -5.15 2.67 -3.99
N SER A 66 -5.44 2.18 -5.18
CA SER A 66 -5.09 2.85 -6.44
C SER A 66 -6.10 3.93 -6.78
N ILE A 67 -5.65 5.18 -6.85
CA ILE A 67 -6.44 6.35 -7.20
C ILE A 67 -6.03 6.81 -8.60
N PRO A 68 -6.96 6.88 -9.59
CA PRO A 68 -6.63 7.27 -10.96
C PRO A 68 -6.04 8.68 -11.09
N ASP A 69 -6.64 9.65 -10.40
CA ASP A 69 -6.20 11.04 -10.38
C ASP A 69 -5.79 11.42 -8.95
N PHE A 70 -4.48 11.39 -8.72
CA PHE A 70 -3.89 11.65 -7.41
C PHE A 70 -2.70 12.60 -7.57
N GLY A 71 -2.80 13.76 -6.91
CA GLY A 71 -1.78 14.82 -6.95
C GLY A 71 -0.42 14.31 -6.48
N PRO A 72 -0.31 13.69 -5.28
CA PRO A 72 0.91 13.01 -4.83
C PRO A 72 1.19 11.71 -5.61
N GLY A 73 2.39 11.15 -5.42
CA GLY A 73 2.71 9.80 -5.92
C GLY A 73 2.05 8.71 -5.07
N ALA A 74 2.12 8.87 -3.75
CA ALA A 74 1.44 8.06 -2.75
C ALA A 74 1.29 8.86 -1.44
N MET A 75 0.58 8.31 -0.46
CA MET A 75 0.37 8.90 0.87
C MET A 75 0.06 7.82 1.91
N GLU A 76 0.70 7.92 3.07
CA GLU A 76 0.89 6.88 4.07
C GLU A 76 -0.27 6.69 5.08
N ASN A 77 -1.48 7.18 4.76
CA ASN A 77 -2.58 7.25 5.75
C ASN A 77 -2.74 5.91 6.50
N TRP A 78 -2.77 5.98 7.84
CA TRP A 78 -2.54 4.80 8.68
C TRP A 78 -3.60 3.71 8.45
N GLY A 79 -3.15 2.57 7.90
CA GLY A 79 -4.03 1.44 7.55
C GLY A 79 -4.85 1.64 6.27
N LEU A 80 -4.68 2.73 5.52
CA LEU A 80 -5.33 3.02 4.23
C LEU A 80 -4.36 3.81 3.33
N VAL A 81 -3.35 3.14 2.80
CA VAL A 81 -2.32 3.76 1.98
C VAL A 81 -2.87 4.00 0.57
N THR A 82 -2.75 5.25 0.10
CA THR A 82 -3.28 5.67 -1.20
C THR A 82 -2.16 5.92 -2.19
N TYR A 83 -2.33 5.50 -3.43
CA TYR A 83 -1.32 5.61 -4.46
C TYR A 83 -1.92 6.19 -5.74
N ARG A 84 -1.14 6.98 -6.46
CA ARG A 84 -1.41 7.26 -7.87
C ARG A 84 -1.33 5.94 -8.63
N ALA A 85 -2.24 5.71 -9.58
CA ALA A 85 -2.28 4.49 -10.39
C ALA A 85 -0.91 4.09 -11.00
N THR A 86 -0.16 5.05 -11.54
CA THR A 86 1.17 4.81 -12.14
C THR A 86 2.24 4.40 -11.12
N SER A 87 2.01 4.63 -9.83
CA SER A 87 2.99 4.37 -8.77
C SER A 87 2.74 3.04 -8.03
N VAL A 88 1.67 2.32 -8.37
CA VAL A 88 1.29 1.06 -7.68
C VAL A 88 0.87 -0.08 -8.61
N LEU A 89 0.47 0.22 -9.84
CA LEU A 89 0.03 -0.82 -10.79
C LEU A 89 1.23 -1.40 -11.54
N ALA A 90 1.45 -2.70 -11.36
CA ALA A 90 2.51 -3.44 -12.05
C ALA A 90 2.15 -4.92 -12.21
N ASP A 91 2.61 -5.49 -13.32
CA ASP A 91 2.42 -6.90 -13.67
C ASP A 91 3.69 -7.45 -14.33
N GLU A 92 3.67 -8.73 -14.73
CA GLU A 92 4.81 -9.39 -15.37
C GLU A 92 5.16 -8.81 -16.76
N SER A 93 4.25 -8.06 -17.38
CA SER A 93 4.51 -7.37 -18.66
C SER A 93 5.14 -5.98 -18.48
N SER A 94 5.14 -5.47 -17.25
CA SER A 94 5.71 -4.16 -16.91
C SER A 94 7.24 -4.20 -16.97
N ALA A 95 7.87 -3.08 -17.35
CA ALA A 95 9.32 -3.03 -17.44
C ALA A 95 9.97 -3.26 -16.05
N PRO A 96 11.16 -3.87 -15.96
CA PRO A 96 11.83 -4.10 -14.69
C PRO A 96 12.01 -2.83 -13.85
N GLY A 97 12.32 -1.69 -14.49
CA GLY A 97 12.45 -0.39 -13.81
C GLY A 97 11.14 0.11 -13.22
N ASP A 98 10.00 -0.14 -13.88
CA ASP A 98 8.68 0.23 -13.38
C ASP A 98 8.32 -0.62 -12.16
N ARG A 99 8.56 -1.94 -12.22
CA ARG A 99 8.35 -2.85 -11.08
C ARG A 99 9.20 -2.44 -9.88
N GLN A 100 10.47 -2.10 -10.11
CA GLN A 100 11.34 -1.61 -9.05
C GLN A 100 10.83 -0.29 -8.44
N SER A 101 10.35 0.64 -9.27
CA SER A 101 9.81 1.92 -8.81
C SER A 101 8.54 1.75 -7.99
N VAL A 102 7.63 0.86 -8.41
CA VAL A 102 6.45 0.46 -7.64
C VAL A 102 6.86 -0.17 -6.31
N ALA A 103 7.79 -1.11 -6.32
CA ALA A 103 8.25 -1.75 -5.09
C ALA A 103 8.87 -0.73 -4.12
N CYS A 104 9.70 0.19 -4.61
CA CYS A 104 10.29 1.25 -3.80
C CYS A 104 9.23 2.17 -3.17
N THR A 105 8.23 2.58 -3.96
CA THR A 105 7.13 3.42 -3.46
C THR A 105 6.33 2.67 -2.39
N VAL A 106 5.93 1.42 -2.64
CA VAL A 106 5.19 0.62 -1.66
C VAL A 106 5.99 0.46 -0.36
N VAL A 107 7.28 0.13 -0.44
CA VAL A 107 8.15 0.01 0.74
C VAL A 107 8.24 1.33 1.50
N HIS A 108 8.37 2.46 0.81
CA HIS A 108 8.43 3.80 1.41
C HIS A 108 7.18 4.10 2.27
N GLU A 109 5.98 3.94 1.69
CA GLU A 109 4.73 4.18 2.41
C GLU A 109 4.51 3.22 3.60
N LEU A 110 4.97 1.97 3.46
CA LEU A 110 4.92 0.99 4.55
C LEU A 110 5.90 1.33 5.67
N GLY A 111 7.04 1.95 5.36
CA GLY A 111 7.98 2.47 6.36
C GLY A 111 7.36 3.57 7.22
N HIS A 112 6.60 4.48 6.61
CA HIS A 112 5.89 5.55 7.32
C HIS A 112 4.90 5.06 8.37
N GLN A 113 4.47 3.79 8.32
CA GLN A 113 3.63 3.22 9.38
C GLN A 113 4.33 3.24 10.75
N TRP A 114 5.67 3.20 10.78
CA TRP A 114 6.47 3.40 11.99
C TRP A 114 7.04 4.82 12.07
N THR A 115 7.62 5.33 10.99
CA THR A 115 8.32 6.63 10.94
C THR A 115 7.49 7.69 10.22
N GLY A 116 6.43 8.14 10.86
CA GLY A 116 5.45 9.09 10.35
C GLY A 116 4.14 8.96 11.12
N ASN A 117 3.63 7.73 11.21
CA ASN A 117 2.37 7.41 11.89
C ASN A 117 2.59 7.07 13.37
N LEU A 118 3.35 6.01 13.68
CA LEU A 118 3.58 5.60 15.07
C LEU A 118 4.45 6.61 15.83
N VAL A 119 5.54 7.06 15.21
CA VAL A 119 6.38 8.16 15.67
C VAL A 119 6.31 9.26 14.63
N THR A 120 5.82 10.42 15.03
CA THR A 120 5.67 11.58 14.16
C THR A 120 6.52 12.74 14.66
N MET A 121 6.99 13.57 13.73
CA MET A 121 7.71 14.81 14.05
C MET A 121 6.88 15.71 14.97
N ARG A 122 7.53 16.50 15.80
CA ARG A 122 6.81 17.46 16.65
C ARG A 122 6.19 18.58 15.81
N TRP A 123 6.89 18.98 14.75
CA TRP A 123 6.48 20.04 13.85
C TRP A 123 7.04 19.82 12.44
N TRP A 124 6.46 20.51 11.46
CA TRP A 124 6.71 20.30 10.02
C TRP A 124 8.09 20.78 9.51
N ASP A 125 8.88 21.44 10.35
CA ASP A 125 10.22 21.94 10.02
C ASP A 125 11.36 21.04 10.52
N GLU A 126 11.03 19.93 11.18
CA GLU A 126 11.96 18.84 11.52
C GLU A 126 12.25 17.95 10.30
#